data_AF-A0A0L0UMH7-F1
#
_entry.id   AF-A0A0L0UMH7-F1
#
_cell.length_a   1.000
_cell.length_b   1.000
_cell.length_c   1.000
_cell.angle_alpha   90.00
_cell.angle_beta   90.00
_cell.angle_gamma   90.00
#
_symmetry.space_group_name_H-M   'P 1'
#
loop_
_entity.id
_entity.type
_entity.pdbx_description
1 polymer ?
#
loop_
_entity_poly.entity_id
_entity_poly.type
_entity_poly.pdbx_seq_one_letter_code
_entity_poly.pdbx_strand_id
1 'polypeptide(L)' 'MELEQVKKLLPESVLQIAELIGYPATQRLLELFGGTTFPVGKGLRALGATRASMLREAIGADNARLLVKHFG' A
#
# COMPACT_ATOMS: atom_id res chain seq x y z
N MET A 1 -14.84 6.93 5.50
CA MET A 1 -14.90 7.77 4.28
C MET A 1 -14.61 6.83 3.13
N GLU A 2 -15.55 6.59 2.23
CA GLU A 2 -15.32 5.69 1.10
C GLU A 2 -14.38 6.38 0.10
N LEU A 3 -13.12 5.94 0.01
CA LEU A 3 -12.11 6.51 -0.90
C LEU A 3 -12.58 6.57 -2.36
N GLU A 4 -13.44 5.65 -2.76
CA GLU A 4 -14.04 5.59 -4.09
C GLU A 4 -14.83 6.86 -4.44
N GLN A 5 -15.51 7.48 -3.47
CA GLN A 5 -16.34 8.67 -3.68
C GLN A 5 -15.52 9.92 -4.00
N VAL A 6 -14.25 9.93 -3.64
CA VAL A 6 -13.33 11.08 -3.80
C VAL A 6 -12.22 10.81 -4.81
N LYS A 7 -12.35 9.78 -5.67
CA LYS A 7 -11.31 9.35 -6.64
C LYS A 7 -10.62 10.51 -7.37
N LYS A 8 -11.39 11.51 -7.82
CA LYS A 8 -10.86 12.66 -8.60
C LYS A 8 -9.97 13.63 -7.81
N LEU A 9 -9.97 13.53 -6.48
CA LEU A 9 -9.16 14.37 -5.57
C LEU A 9 -7.94 13.63 -5.01
N LEU A 10 -7.82 12.33 -5.31
CA LEU A 10 -6.74 11.52 -4.79
C LEU A 10 -5.45 11.75 -5.59
N PRO A 11 -4.28 11.74 -4.94
CA PRO A 11 -3.00 11.68 -5.63
C PRO A 11 -2.91 10.46 -6.55
N GLU A 12 -2.17 10.60 -7.65
CA GLU A 12 -1.98 9.53 -8.63
C GLU A 12 -1.45 8.22 -8.00
N SER A 13 -0.53 8.33 -7.04
CA SER A 13 0.00 7.16 -6.31
C SER A 13 -1.08 6.38 -5.56
N VAL A 14 -2.06 7.07 -4.97
CA VAL A 14 -3.18 6.43 -4.26
C VAL A 14 -4.11 5.73 -5.25
N LEU A 15 -4.34 6.34 -6.42
CA LEU A 15 -5.12 5.74 -7.49
C LEU A 15 -4.47 4.46 -8.02
N GLN A 16 -3.17 4.49 -8.27
CA GLN A 16 -2.41 3.31 -8.69
C GLN A 16 -2.49 2.18 -7.65
N ILE A 17 -2.37 2.50 -6.37
CA ILE A 17 -2.51 1.49 -5.30
C ILE A 17 -3.95 0.93 -5.30
N ALA A 18 -4.98 1.77 -5.39
CA ALA A 18 -6.37 1.31 -5.46
C ALA A 18 -6.67 0.44 -6.69
N GLU A 19 -6.04 0.70 -7.83
CA GLU A 19 -6.14 -0.15 -9.02
C GLU A 19 -5.45 -1.52 -8.83
N LEU A 20 -4.38 -1.59 -8.04
CA LEU A 20 -3.66 -2.83 -7.77
C LEU A 20 -4.32 -3.71 -6.72
N ILE A 21 -4.81 -3.14 -5.62
CA ILE A 21 -5.25 -3.89 -4.44
C ILE A 21 -6.69 -3.60 -3.99
N GLY A 22 -7.39 -2.70 -4.69
CA GLY A 22 -8.75 -2.28 -4.36
C GLY A 22 -8.83 -1.19 -3.29
N TYR A 23 -9.90 -0.38 -3.33
CA TYR A 23 -10.12 0.71 -2.38
C TYR A 23 -10.14 0.30 -0.89
N PRO A 24 -10.74 -0.84 -0.48
CA PRO A 24 -10.74 -1.23 0.93
C PRO A 24 -9.32 -1.45 1.49
N ALA A 25 -8.45 -2.12 0.73
CA ALA A 25 -7.08 -2.36 1.14
C ALA A 25 -6.23 -1.08 1.07
N THR A 26 -6.46 -0.22 0.07
CA THR A 26 -5.82 1.10 0.01
C THR A 26 -6.19 1.96 1.21
N GLN A 27 -7.46 1.95 1.64
CA GLN A 27 -7.88 2.68 2.83
C GLN A 27 -7.11 2.22 4.07
N ARG A 28 -6.96 0.90 4.22
CA ARG A 28 -6.21 0.31 5.34
C ARG A 28 -4.75 0.77 5.37
N LEU A 29 -4.09 0.89 4.21
CA LEU A 29 -2.73 1.45 4.14
C LEU A 29 -2.69 2.92 4.53
N LEU A 30 -3.65 3.71 4.08
CA LEU A 30 -3.69 5.15 4.41
C LEU A 30 -4.00 5.37 5.90
N GLU A 31 -4.84 4.54 6.51
CA GLU A 31 -5.10 4.58 7.96
C GLU A 31 -3.85 4.24 8.78
N LEU A 32 -3.07 3.24 8.36
CA LEU A 32 -1.92 2.74 9.12
C LEU A 32 -0.62 3.50 8.83
N PHE A 33 -0.42 3.93 7.59
CA PHE A 33 0.84 4.49 7.09
C PHE A 33 0.68 5.89 6.46
N GLY A 34 -0.53 6.47 6.51
CA GLY A 34 -0.76 7.84 6.07
C GLY A 34 0.06 8.86 6.86
N GLY A 35 0.31 10.01 6.25
CA GLY A 35 1.12 11.07 6.85
C GLY A 35 2.64 10.87 6.74
N THR A 36 3.09 9.76 6.14
CA THR A 36 4.50 9.51 5.83
C THR A 36 4.68 8.89 4.45
N THR A 37 5.92 8.90 3.95
CA THR A 37 6.30 8.11 2.78
C THR A 37 6.69 6.70 3.26
N PHE A 38 6.00 5.68 2.75
CA PHE A 38 6.32 4.28 3.06
C PHE A 38 7.13 3.65 1.91
N PRO A 39 8.42 3.29 2.12
CA PRO A 39 9.21 2.65 1.08
C PRO A 39 8.73 1.22 0.83
N VAL A 40 8.26 0.94 -0.38
CA VAL A 40 7.97 -0.41 -0.85
C VAL A 40 9.21 -0.98 -1.53
N GLY A 41 9.64 -2.18 -1.13
CA GLY A 41 10.83 -2.82 -1.69
C GLY A 41 10.84 -4.33 -1.45
N LYS A 42 11.77 -5.04 -2.10
CA LYS A 42 11.87 -6.52 -2.08
C LYS A 42 12.15 -7.17 -0.71
N GLY A 43 12.40 -6.38 0.33
CA GLY A 43 12.61 -6.89 1.68
C GLY A 43 13.91 -7.66 1.92
N LEU A 44 14.93 -7.49 1.06
CA LEU A 44 16.17 -8.27 1.10
C LEU A 44 17.09 -7.97 2.30
N ARG A 45 16.91 -6.82 2.97
CA ARG A 45 17.69 -6.39 4.14
C ARG A 45 16.79 -6.37 5.37
N ALA A 46 17.37 -6.47 6.57
CA ALA A 46 16.61 -6.51 7.84
C ALA A 46 15.49 -5.45 7.94
N LEU A 47 15.81 -4.17 7.70
CA LEU A 47 14.81 -3.09 7.70
C LEU A 47 13.76 -3.24 6.59
N GLY A 48 14.15 -3.77 5.43
CA GLY A 48 13.23 -4.05 4.34
C GLY A 48 12.30 -5.23 4.67
N ALA A 49 12.80 -6.26 5.36
CA ALA A 49 12.01 -7.40 5.79
C ALA A 49 10.93 -6.98 6.80
N THR A 50 11.26 -6.08 7.74
CA THR A 50 10.29 -5.48 8.66
C THR A 50 9.19 -4.74 7.91
N ARG A 51 9.53 -3.84 6.97
CA ARG A 51 8.54 -3.10 6.16
C ARG A 51 7.67 -4.03 5.32
N ALA A 52 8.27 -5.07 4.73
CA ALA A 52 7.52 -6.08 4.00
C ALA A 52 6.56 -6.86 4.91
N SER A 53 6.92 -7.12 6.18
CA SER A 53 6.00 -7.70 7.17
C SER A 53 4.83 -6.77 7.47
N MET A 54 5.11 -5.48 7.71
CA MET A 54 4.08 -4.47 7.99
C MET A 54 3.06 -4.37 6.84
N LEU A 55 3.51 -4.44 5.58
CA LEU A 55 2.60 -4.49 4.43
C LEU A 55 1.73 -5.76 4.45
N ARG A 56 2.32 -6.94 4.69
CA ARG A 56 1.56 -8.20 4.75
C ARG A 56 0.54 -8.21 5.87
N GLU A 57 0.87 -7.64 7.03
CA GLU A 57 -0.04 -7.52 8.17
C GLU A 57 -1.18 -6.53 7.88
N ALA A 58 -0.91 -5.45 7.16
CA ALA A 58 -1.90 -4.43 6.85
C ALA A 58 -2.93 -4.90 5.80
N ILE A 59 -2.48 -5.51 4.70
CA ILE A 59 -3.32 -5.76 3.51
C ILE A 59 -3.32 -7.21 3.03
N GLY A 60 -2.66 -8.11 3.75
CA GLY A 60 -2.52 -9.51 3.38
C GLY A 60 -1.36 -9.78 2.42
N ALA A 61 -0.96 -11.05 2.33
CA ALA A 61 0.21 -11.48 1.57
C ALA A 61 0.07 -11.25 0.05
N ASP A 62 -1.12 -11.43 -0.50
CA ASP A 62 -1.37 -11.27 -1.94
C ASP A 62 -1.25 -9.81 -2.39
N ASN A 63 -1.92 -8.90 -1.68
CA ASN A 63 -1.86 -7.48 -1.98
C ASN A 63 -0.45 -6.91 -1.74
N ALA A 64 0.21 -7.33 -0.66
CA ALA A 64 1.60 -6.94 -0.42
C ALA A 64 2.53 -7.41 -1.55
N ARG A 65 2.32 -8.62 -2.10
CA ARG A 65 3.08 -9.11 -3.26
C ARG A 65 2.83 -8.25 -4.50
N LEU A 66 1.59 -7.83 -4.76
CA LEU A 66 1.26 -6.95 -5.90
C LEU A 66 1.97 -5.61 -5.79
N LEU A 67 1.97 -4.99 -4.60
CA LEU A 67 2.68 -3.72 -4.39
C LEU A 67 4.19 -3.87 -4.54
N VAL A 68 4.79 -4.92 -3.95
CA VAL A 68 6.24 -5.17 -4.10
C VAL A 68 6.61 -5.45 -5.56
N LYS A 69 5.75 -6.14 -6.32
CA LYS A 69 5.98 -6.38 -7.76
C LYS A 69 5.94 -5.09 -8.58
N HIS A 70 5.10 -4.13 -8.20
CA HIS A 70 4.91 -2.89 -8.95
C HIS A 70 5.91 -1.79 -8.56
N PHE A 71 6.22 -1.64 -7.27
CA PHE A 71 7.03 -0.53 -6.74
C PHE A 71 8.43 -0.93 -6.25
N GLY A 72 8.73 -2.23 -6.11
CA GLY A 72 9.89 -2.74 -5.35
C GLY A 72 11.10 -3.23 -6.15
#